data_AF-A0A1V2ZGS8-F1
#
_entry.id   AF-A0A1V2ZGS8-F1
#
_cell.length_a   1.000
_cell.length_b   1.000
_cell.length_c   1.000
_cell.angle_alpha   90.00
_cell.angle_beta   90.00
_cell.angle_gamma   90.00
#
_symmetry.space_group_name_H-M   'P 1'
#
loop_
_entity.id
_entity.type
_entity.pdbx_description
1 polymer ?
#
loop_
_entity_poly.entity_id
_entity_poly.type
_entity_poly.pdbx_seq_one_letter_code
_entity_poly.pdbx_strand_id
1 'polypeptide(L)'
;MRRQFLPAEDAPPALGGWFALHAASAGPGSTEQGRALVAAIDASSRASAVRWIDLLAAEGVLRRGPLEQHVELILALVDGLRLRMLVPGSGTTPGRALEVLAAALERAVIRD
;
A
#
# COMPACT_ATOMS: atom_id res chain seq x y z
N MET A 1 0.50 -8.15 -13.16
CA MET A 1 -0.21 -7.39 -12.11
C MET A 1 0.58 -7.15 -10.81
N ARG A 2 1.56 -7.98 -10.42
CA ARG A 2 2.32 -7.84 -9.14
C ARG A 2 3.21 -6.61 -8.99
N ARG A 3 3.61 -5.93 -10.09
CA ARG A 3 4.56 -4.80 -10.07
C ARG A 3 3.96 -3.45 -9.66
N GLN A 4 2.64 -3.35 -9.49
CA GLN A 4 1.99 -2.04 -9.38
C GLN A 4 2.12 -1.38 -8.01
N PHE A 5 2.41 -2.14 -6.94
CA PHE A 5 2.38 -1.62 -5.57
C PHE A 5 3.73 -1.67 -4.85
N LEU A 6 4.74 -2.32 -5.42
CA LEU A 6 6.04 -2.52 -4.79
C LEU A 6 7.14 -1.95 -5.67
N PRO A 7 8.15 -1.29 -5.06
CA PRO A 7 9.32 -0.86 -5.79
C PRO A 7 10.04 -2.06 -6.42
N ALA A 8 10.68 -1.83 -7.57
CA ALA A 8 11.52 -2.83 -8.21
C ALA A 8 12.72 -3.18 -7.31
N GLU A 9 13.18 -4.43 -7.37
CA GLU A 9 14.22 -4.99 -6.51
C GLU A 9 15.58 -4.29 -6.67
N ASP A 10 15.78 -3.64 -7.82
CA ASP A 10 16.96 -2.89 -8.26
C ASP A 10 16.78 -1.36 -8.20
N ALA A 11 15.69 -0.86 -7.60
CA ALA A 11 15.47 0.58 -7.50
C ALA A 11 16.55 1.25 -6.61
N PRO A 12 17.18 2.37 -7.07
CA PRO A 12 18.00 3.23 -6.21
C PRO A 12 17.21 3.60 -4.95
N PRO A 13 17.83 3.97 -3.82
CA PRO A 13 17.16 4.03 -2.51
C PRO A 13 15.88 4.87 -2.58
N ALA A 14 14.75 4.18 -2.81
CA ALA A 14 13.43 4.77 -3.05
C ALA A 14 12.93 5.55 -1.82
N LEU A 15 13.60 5.31 -0.69
CA LEU A 15 13.50 6.02 0.57
C LEU A 15 13.63 7.52 0.41
N GLY A 16 14.65 7.98 -0.33
CA GLY A 16 14.92 9.40 -0.51
C GLY A 16 13.79 10.07 -1.28
N GLY A 17 13.29 9.43 -2.34
CA GLY A 17 12.15 9.91 -3.12
C GLY A 17 10.85 9.91 -2.34
N TRP A 18 10.59 8.86 -1.54
CA TRP A 18 9.39 8.76 -0.70
C TRP A 18 9.38 9.83 0.40
N PHE A 19 10.50 10.02 1.10
CA PHE A 19 10.62 11.08 2.10
C PHE A 19 10.58 12.48 1.47
N ALA A 20 11.19 12.68 0.29
CA ALA A 20 11.11 13.96 -0.42
C ALA A 20 9.67 14.28 -0.85
N LEU A 21 8.92 13.28 -1.32
CA LEU A 21 7.51 13.41 -1.67
C LEU A 21 6.66 13.82 -0.45
N HIS A 22 6.84 13.13 0.68
CA HIS A 22 6.12 13.47 1.91
C HIS A 22 6.56 14.80 2.55
N ALA A 23 7.84 15.15 2.43
CA ALA A 23 8.33 16.47 2.85
C ALA A 23 7.72 17.59 1.98
N ALA A 24 7.57 17.36 0.68
CA ALA A 24 6.90 18.28 -0.24
C ALA A 24 5.38 18.37 -0.01
N SER A 25 4.73 17.38 0.63
CA SER A 25 3.30 17.43 0.93
C SER A 25 2.97 17.94 2.34
N ALA A 26 3.78 17.60 3.34
CA ALA A 26 3.47 17.83 4.77
C ALA A 26 4.62 18.47 5.58
N GLY A 27 5.77 18.77 4.95
CA GLY A 27 6.90 19.43 5.61
C GLY A 27 6.81 20.96 5.64
N PRO A 28 7.74 21.64 6.33
CA PRO A 28 7.82 23.10 6.39
C PRO A 28 7.91 23.80 5.02
N GLY A 29 8.40 23.09 4.00
CA GLY A 29 8.46 23.53 2.60
C GLY A 29 7.34 22.96 1.71
N SER A 30 6.20 22.59 2.28
CA SER A 30 5.14 21.93 1.52
C SER A 30 4.61 22.79 0.36
N THR A 31 4.40 22.16 -0.79
CA THR A 31 3.88 22.79 -2.00
C THR A 31 2.50 22.25 -2.35
N GLU A 32 1.73 23.02 -3.10
CA GLU A 32 0.42 22.57 -3.58
C GLU A 32 0.57 21.36 -4.51
N GLN A 33 1.61 21.36 -5.36
CA GLN A 33 1.92 20.25 -6.24
C GLN A 33 2.28 18.98 -5.45
N GLY A 34 3.02 19.11 -4.35
CA GLY A 34 3.36 17.98 -3.48
C GLY A 34 2.12 17.38 -2.81
N ARG A 35 1.22 18.23 -2.30
CA ARG A 35 -0.07 17.80 -1.74
C ARG A 35 -0.96 17.11 -2.78
N ALA A 36 -1.11 17.72 -3.96
CA ALA A 36 -1.92 17.17 -5.04
C ALA A 36 -1.39 15.82 -5.52
N LEU A 37 -0.06 15.67 -5.61
CA LEU A 37 0.57 14.40 -6.01
C LEU A 37 0.33 13.29 -4.98
N VAL A 38 0.51 13.56 -3.68
CA VAL A 38 0.23 12.57 -2.63
C VAL A 38 -1.26 12.20 -2.61
N ALA A 39 -2.16 13.17 -2.73
CA ALA A 39 -3.60 12.92 -2.81
C ALA A 39 -3.98 12.05 -4.02
N ALA A 40 -3.36 12.28 -5.19
CA ALA A 40 -3.59 11.47 -6.38
C ALA A 40 -3.09 10.02 -6.20
N ILE A 41 -1.95 9.83 -5.55
CA ILE A 41 -1.39 8.51 -5.23
C ILE A 41 -2.30 7.76 -4.25
N ASP A 42 -2.79 8.43 -3.21
CA ASP A 42 -3.73 7.87 -2.24
C ASP A 42 -5.05 7.47 -2.92
N ALA A 43 -5.66 8.37 -3.70
CA ALA A 43 -6.89 8.11 -4.43
C ALA A 43 -6.76 6.91 -5.39
N SER A 44 -5.64 6.82 -6.12
CA SER A 44 -5.36 5.71 -7.03
C SER A 44 -5.17 4.38 -6.29
N SER A 45 -4.50 4.41 -5.14
CA SER A 45 -4.31 3.24 -4.28
C SER A 45 -5.64 2.75 -3.71
N ARG A 46 -6.46 3.67 -3.18
CA ARG A 46 -7.81 3.37 -2.68
C ARG A 46 -8.72 2.82 -3.77
N ALA A 47 -8.76 3.44 -4.94
CA ALA A 47 -9.57 2.95 -6.06
C ALA A 47 -9.17 1.51 -6.47
N SER A 48 -7.87 1.20 -6.39
CA SER A 48 -7.39 -0.15 -6.70
C SER A 48 -7.76 -1.16 -5.62
N ALA A 49 -7.67 -0.79 -4.34
CA ALA A 49 -8.10 -1.64 -3.23
C ALA A 49 -9.61 -1.93 -3.28
N VAL A 50 -10.44 -0.90 -3.55
CA VAL A 50 -11.90 -1.07 -3.74
C VAL A 50 -12.21 -2.08 -4.83
N ARG A 51 -11.62 -1.93 -6.03
CA ARG A 51 -11.81 -2.89 -7.13
C ARG A 51 -11.44 -4.31 -6.74
N TRP A 52 -10.39 -4.48 -5.94
CA TRP A 52 -9.98 -5.79 -5.45
C TRP A 52 -10.99 -6.39 -4.47
N ILE A 53 -11.48 -5.59 -3.52
CA ILE A 53 -12.51 -6.04 -2.58
C ILE A 53 -13.82 -6.37 -3.31
N ASP A 54 -14.22 -5.58 -4.30
CA ASP A 54 -15.41 -5.85 -5.13
C ASP A 54 -15.30 -7.20 -5.85
N LEU A 55 -14.12 -7.53 -6.40
CA LEU A 55 -13.86 -8.83 -7.03
C LEU A 55 -14.00 -9.98 -6.02
N LEU A 56 -13.38 -9.86 -4.84
CA LEU A 56 -13.48 -10.88 -3.78
C LEU A 56 -14.92 -11.03 -3.25
N ALA A 57 -15.68 -9.94 -3.20
CA ALA A 57 -17.10 -9.95 -2.84
C ALA A 57 -17.92 -10.69 -3.90
N ALA A 58 -17.68 -10.41 -5.18
CA ALA A 58 -18.35 -11.08 -6.30
C ALA A 58 -18.05 -12.58 -6.36
N GLU A 59 -16.83 -12.98 -6.01
CA GLU A 59 -16.42 -14.39 -5.87
C GLU A 59 -16.99 -15.05 -4.61
N GLY A 60 -17.61 -14.27 -3.71
CA GLY A 60 -18.19 -14.75 -2.46
C GLY A 60 -17.16 -15.20 -1.42
N VAL A 61 -15.88 -14.88 -1.61
CA VAL A 61 -14.77 -15.28 -0.73
C VAL A 61 -14.42 -14.21 0.30
N LEU A 62 -15.03 -13.02 0.22
CA LEU A 62 -14.82 -11.95 1.19
C LEU A 62 -15.39 -12.31 2.56
N ARG A 63 -14.60 -12.06 3.62
CA ARG A 63 -15.02 -12.17 5.01
C ARG A 63 -16.09 -11.13 5.34
N ARG A 64 -17.08 -11.50 6.16
CA ARG A 64 -18.13 -10.59 6.60
C ARG A 64 -17.55 -9.36 7.30
N GLY A 65 -17.95 -8.19 6.86
CA GLY A 65 -17.56 -6.90 7.43
C GLY A 65 -17.88 -5.75 6.46
N PRO A 66 -17.84 -4.50 6.92
CA PRO A 66 -17.94 -3.33 6.05
C PRO A 66 -16.79 -3.32 5.02
N LEU A 67 -17.12 -3.00 3.77
CA LEU A 67 -16.16 -2.95 2.66
C LEU A 67 -15.03 -1.95 2.96
N GLU A 68 -15.39 -0.81 3.54
CA GLU A 68 -14.48 0.28 3.87
C GLU A 68 -13.40 -0.17 4.85
N GLN A 69 -13.74 -1.03 5.81
CA GLN A 69 -12.77 -1.55 6.79
C GLN A 69 -11.72 -2.44 6.12
N HIS A 70 -12.13 -3.26 5.16
CA HIS A 70 -11.20 -4.10 4.39
C HIS A 70 -10.26 -3.26 3.53
N VAL A 71 -10.78 -2.20 2.90
CA VAL A 71 -9.98 -1.25 2.14
C VAL A 71 -8.96 -0.54 3.02
N GLU A 72 -9.37 -0.02 4.18
CA GLU A 72 -8.48 0.65 5.13
C GLU A 72 -7.39 -0.28 5.65
N LEU A 73 -7.73 -1.53 5.97
CA LEU A 73 -6.76 -2.54 6.39
C LEU A 73 -5.70 -2.80 5.31
N ILE A 74 -6.12 -2.97 4.06
CA ILE A 74 -5.21 -3.21 2.93
C ILE A 74 -4.25 -2.03 2.77
N LEU A 75 -4.77 -0.80 2.75
CA LEU A 75 -3.94 0.40 2.55
C LEU A 75 -2.93 0.56 3.70
N ALA A 76 -3.39 0.43 4.95
CA ALA A 76 -2.52 0.53 6.12
C ALA A 76 -1.39 -0.51 6.10
N LEU A 77 -1.69 -1.76 5.70
CA LEU A 77 -0.69 -2.81 5.59
C LEU A 77 0.31 -2.53 4.46
N VAL A 78 -0.17 -2.11 3.28
CA VAL A 78 0.71 -1.74 2.15
C VAL A 78 1.63 -0.59 2.53
N ASP A 79 1.11 0.44 3.18
CA ASP A 79 1.90 1.59 3.63
C ASP A 79 2.93 1.18 4.69
N GLY A 80 2.54 0.34 5.66
CA GLY A 80 3.45 -0.21 6.65
C GLY A 80 4.58 -1.06 6.03
N LEU A 81 4.26 -1.89 5.03
CA LEU A 81 5.26 -2.69 4.31
C LEU A 81 6.20 -1.83 3.48
N ARG A 82 5.67 -0.78 2.82
CA ARG A 82 6.49 0.23 2.12
C ARG A 82 7.46 0.89 3.10
N LEU A 83 6.96 1.42 4.21
CA LEU A 83 7.80 2.04 5.24
C LEU A 83 8.82 1.07 5.85
N ARG A 84 8.53 -0.23 5.95
CA ARG A 84 9.51 -1.22 6.43
C ARG A 84 10.63 -1.51 5.43
N MET A 85 10.33 -1.62 4.13
CA MET A 85 11.36 -1.78 3.08
C MET A 85 12.35 -0.61 3.06
N LEU A 86 11.89 0.52 3.58
CA LEU A 86 12.59 1.78 3.68
C LEU A 86 13.53 1.86 4.92
N VAL A 87 13.37 1.00 5.93
CA VAL A 87 14.22 0.98 7.13
C VAL A 87 15.49 0.16 6.89
N PRO A 88 16.71 0.72 7.06
CA PRO A 88 17.96 -0.03 6.95
C PRO A 88 18.00 -1.23 7.91
N GLY A 89 18.39 -2.40 7.40
CA GLY A 89 18.48 -3.63 8.19
C GLY A 89 17.14 -4.27 8.55
N SER A 90 16.00 -3.78 8.02
CA SER A 90 14.67 -4.36 8.29
C SER A 90 14.49 -5.79 7.76
N GLY A 91 15.38 -6.24 6.87
CA GLY A 91 15.28 -7.51 6.15
C GLY A 91 14.02 -7.62 5.27
N THR A 92 13.27 -6.53 5.09
CA THR A 92 12.01 -6.55 4.34
C THR A 92 12.30 -6.27 2.87
N THR A 93 12.22 -7.31 2.04
CA THR A 93 12.32 -7.20 0.57
C THR A 93 10.93 -7.11 -0.07
N PRO A 94 10.81 -6.69 -1.35
CA PRO A 94 9.53 -6.74 -2.06
C PRO A 94 8.89 -8.14 -2.07
N GLY A 95 9.68 -9.20 -2.27
CA GLY A 95 9.19 -10.58 -2.20
C GLY A 95 8.60 -10.92 -0.84
N ARG A 96 9.32 -10.57 0.24
CA ARG A 96 8.84 -10.78 1.61
C ARG A 96 7.59 -9.96 1.94
N ALA A 97 7.49 -8.75 1.41
CA ALA A 97 6.32 -7.91 1.58
C ALA A 97 5.08 -8.54 0.91
N LEU A 98 5.22 -9.15 -0.28
CA LEU A 98 4.12 -9.88 -0.92
C LEU A 98 3.65 -11.07 -0.10
N GLU A 99 4.59 -11.85 0.46
CA GLU A 99 4.25 -12.99 1.32
C GLU A 99 3.47 -12.54 2.57
N VAL A 100 3.94 -11.47 3.23
CA VAL A 100 3.27 -10.92 4.40
C VAL A 100 1.89 -10.37 4.05
N LEU A 101 1.78 -9.67 2.92
CA LEU A 101 0.50 -9.16 2.43
C LEU A 101 -0.47 -10.31 2.17
N ALA A 102 -0.08 -11.32 1.39
CA ALA A 102 -0.92 -12.48 1.09
C ALA A 102 -1.40 -13.18 2.36
N ALA A 103 -0.48 -13.51 3.28
CA ALA A 103 -0.82 -14.19 4.52
C ALA A 103 -1.75 -13.36 5.43
N ALA A 104 -1.61 -12.03 5.43
CA ALA A 104 -2.50 -11.16 6.18
C ALA A 104 -3.89 -11.08 5.56
N LEU A 105 -3.99 -10.97 4.23
CA LEU A 105 -5.27 -10.91 3.53
C LEU A 105 -6.04 -12.23 3.64
N GLU A 106 -5.36 -13.37 3.53
CA GLU A 106 -5.96 -14.68 3.77
C GLU A 106 -6.64 -14.76 5.15
N ARG A 107 -6.00 -14.20 6.19
CA ARG A 107 -6.51 -14.29 7.56
C ARG A 107 -7.58 -13.24 7.89
N ALA A 108 -7.44 -12.04 7.35
CA ALA A 108 -8.23 -10.88 7.78
C ALA A 108 -9.33 -10.48 6.80
N VAL A 109 -9.17 -10.78 5.51
CA VAL A 109 -10.05 -10.32 4.43
C VAL A 109 -10.76 -11.48 3.74
N ILE A 110 -10.12 -12.64 3.60
CA ILE A 110 -10.69 -13.82 2.94
C ILE A 110 -11.38 -14.73 3.99
N ARG A 111 -12.46 -15.40 3.60
CA ARG A 111 -13.13 -16.44 4.40
C ARG A 111 -12.41 -17.78 4.24
N ASP A 112 -12.45 -18.61 5.28
CA ASP A 112 -11.97 -20.00 5.21
C ASP A 112 -12.75 -20.83 4.18
#